data_AF-A0A519EFK2-F1
#
_entry.id   AF-A0A519EFK2-F1
#
_cell.length_a   1.000
_cell.length_b   1.000
_cell.length_c   1.000
_cell.angle_alpha   90.00
_cell.angle_beta   90.00
_cell.angle_gamma   90.00
#
_symmetry.space_group_name_H-M   'P 1'
#
loop_
_entity.id
_entity.type
_entity.pdbx_description
1 polymer ?
#
loop_
_entity_poly.entity_id
_entity_poly.type
_entity_poly.pdbx_seq_one_letter_code
_entity_poly.pdbx_strand_id
1 'polypeptide(L)'
;MERHLCACRDRAKVLRNPRFLYNPFWRHLNAFPPPPAEARHNDPGSYFHHGDKFSHWHTFDQLIVSSALLFGRSGWRLSEEQTRVSALPRLEDDRQLPHGLFDHLPIIGHLERVSS
;
A
#
# COMPACT_ATOMS: atom_id res chain seq x y z
N MET A 1 11.86 18.24 -20.74
CA MET A 1 12.56 17.10 -20.10
C MET A 1 11.62 16.55 -19.04
N GLU A 2 10.96 15.44 -19.32
CA GLU A 2 9.99 14.84 -18.40
C GLU A 2 10.72 14.29 -17.17
N ARG A 3 10.27 14.70 -15.98
CA ARG A 3 10.77 14.20 -14.71
C ARG A 3 9.87 13.05 -14.28
N HIS A 4 10.25 11.82 -14.60
CA HIS A 4 9.55 10.64 -14.11
C HIS A 4 9.92 10.35 -12.66
N LEU A 5 8.94 9.99 -11.83
CA LEU A 5 9.13 9.61 -10.42
C LEU A 5 9.99 8.34 -10.24
N CYS A 6 10.10 7.51 -11.28
CA CYS A 6 10.89 6.27 -11.27
C CYS A 6 10.49 5.30 -10.13
N ALA A 7 9.19 5.11 -9.87
CA ALA A 7 8.71 4.12 -8.91
C ALA A 7 8.55 2.72 -9.53
N CYS A 8 8.74 1.67 -8.74
CA CYS A 8 8.67 0.27 -9.18
C CYS A 8 8.14 -0.66 -8.07
N ARG A 9 7.46 -1.75 -8.46
CA ARG A 9 7.08 -2.86 -7.56
C ARG A 9 8.12 -3.99 -7.49
N ASP A 10 9.15 -3.94 -8.34
CA ASP A 10 10.17 -4.99 -8.42
C ASP A 10 11.33 -4.66 -7.47
N ARG A 11 11.38 -5.35 -6.33
CA ARG A 11 12.47 -5.22 -5.35
C ARG A 11 13.84 -5.47 -5.98
N ALA A 12 13.98 -6.46 -6.87
CA ALA A 12 15.27 -6.78 -7.47
C ALA A 12 15.76 -5.66 -8.38
N LYS A 13 14.86 -5.01 -9.10
CA LYS A 13 15.17 -3.82 -9.91
C LYS A 13 15.61 -2.64 -9.06
N VAL A 14 14.90 -2.36 -7.96
CA VAL A 14 15.27 -1.30 -7.00
C VAL A 14 16.61 -1.59 -6.33
N LEU A 15 16.93 -2.87 -6.05
CA LEU A 15 18.22 -3.28 -5.51
C LEU A 15 19.38 -2.97 -6.47
N ARG A 16 19.19 -3.26 -7.77
CA ARG A 16 20.22 -3.05 -8.80
C ARG A 16 20.42 -1.58 -9.17
N ASN A 17 19.39 -0.75 -9.04
CA ASN A 17 19.48 0.69 -9.31
C ASN A 17 18.76 1.49 -8.20
N PRO A 18 19.51 1.98 -7.19
CA PRO A 18 18.93 2.68 -6.03
C PRO A 18 18.29 4.03 -6.36
N ARG A 19 18.37 4.49 -7.62
CA ARG A 19 17.62 5.67 -8.09
C ARG A 19 16.14 5.36 -8.31
N PHE A 20 15.74 4.10 -8.37
CA PHE A 20 14.32 3.74 -8.38
C PHE A 20 13.74 3.86 -6.97
N LEU A 21 12.51 4.34 -6.90
CA LEU A 21 11.68 4.28 -5.71
C LEU A 21 10.87 2.97 -5.72
N TYR A 22 10.40 2.56 -4.55
CA TYR A 22 9.60 1.36 -4.36
C TYR A 22 8.16 1.69 -3.98
N ASN A 23 7.20 1.06 -4.64
CA ASN A 23 5.78 1.18 -4.32
C ASN A 23 5.22 -0.20 -3.89
N PRO A 24 5.02 -0.44 -2.58
CA PRO A 24 4.42 -1.67 -2.09
C PRO A 24 2.95 -1.83 -2.50
N PHE A 25 2.21 -0.74 -2.75
CA PHE A 25 0.77 -0.80 -3.00
C PHE A 25 0.42 -1.40 -4.37
N TRP A 26 1.35 -1.38 -5.32
CA TRP A 26 1.13 -1.97 -6.64
C TRP A 26 1.02 -3.50 -6.64
N ARG A 27 1.30 -4.17 -5.52
CA ARG A 27 0.97 -5.61 -5.36
C ARG A 27 -0.53 -5.87 -5.20
N HIS A 28 -1.29 -4.85 -4.78
CA HIS A 28 -2.74 -4.91 -4.61
C HIS A 28 -3.49 -4.75 -5.94
N LEU A 29 -2.82 -4.24 -6.99
CA LEU A 29 -3.36 -4.15 -8.35
C LEU A 29 -3.42 -5.50 -9.10
N ASN A 30 -3.16 -6.62 -8.43
CA ASN A 30 -3.15 -7.94 -9.07
C ASN A 30 -4.58 -8.50 -9.22
N ALA A 31 -4.94 -8.92 -10.43
CA ALA A 31 -6.24 -9.49 -10.79
C ALA A 31 -6.47 -10.95 -10.34
N PHE A 32 -5.65 -11.51 -9.44
CA PHE A 32 -5.69 -12.94 -9.13
C PHE A 32 -6.66 -13.25 -7.98
N PRO A 33 -7.48 -14.31 -8.09
CA PRO A 33 -8.41 -14.70 -7.04
C PRO A 33 -7.66 -14.97 -5.73
N PRO A 34 -8.31 -14.77 -4.57
CA PRO A 34 -7.71 -15.12 -3.30
C PRO A 34 -7.30 -16.60 -3.35
N PRO A 35 -6.07 -16.96 -2.93
CA PRO A 35 -5.74 -18.34 -2.61
C PRO A 35 -6.51 -18.67 -1.31
N PRO A 36 -6.37 -19.88 -0.72
CA PRO A 36 -7.14 -20.25 0.47
C PRO A 36 -7.08 -19.15 1.54
N ALA A 37 -8.16 -18.99 2.30
CA ALA A 37 -8.42 -17.89 3.25
C ALA A 37 -7.27 -17.55 4.23
N GLU A 38 -6.29 -18.44 4.34
CA GLU A 38 -5.07 -18.33 5.14
C GLU A 38 -3.95 -17.52 4.46
N ALA A 39 -4.11 -17.20 3.17
CA ALA A 39 -3.14 -16.46 2.38
C ALA A 39 -3.83 -15.31 1.63
N ARG A 40 -3.52 -14.07 2.03
CA ARG A 40 -3.38 -12.85 1.21
C ARG A 40 -4.05 -11.63 1.87
N HIS A 41 -3.17 -10.80 2.44
CA HIS A 41 -3.36 -9.38 2.68
C HIS A 41 -3.36 -8.58 1.36
N ASN A 42 -4.27 -8.90 0.44
CA ASN A 42 -4.46 -8.05 -0.74
C ASN A 42 -5.64 -7.11 -0.47
N ASP A 43 -5.32 -5.88 -0.08
CA ASP A 43 -6.34 -4.86 0.13
C ASP A 43 -7.00 -4.47 -1.21
N PRO A 44 -8.33 -4.31 -1.25
CA PRO A 44 -9.04 -4.04 -2.50
C PRO A 44 -8.81 -2.60 -3.00
N GLY A 45 -8.39 -1.68 -2.12
CA GLY A 45 -8.19 -0.27 -2.42
C GLY A 45 -8.49 0.59 -1.19
N SER A 46 -8.30 1.91 -1.31
CA SER A 46 -8.60 2.88 -0.28
C SER A 46 -9.95 3.56 -0.48
N TYR A 47 -10.46 3.64 -1.71
CA TYR A 47 -11.71 4.33 -2.03
C TYR A 47 -12.75 3.36 -2.59
N PHE A 48 -14.02 3.51 -2.19
CA PHE A 48 -15.13 2.72 -2.69
C PHE A 48 -16.16 3.57 -3.43
N HIS A 49 -16.47 3.23 -4.68
CA HIS A 49 -17.48 3.87 -5.49
C HIS A 49 -18.58 2.89 -5.92
N HIS A 50 -19.79 3.08 -5.40
CA HIS A 50 -20.95 2.23 -5.71
C HIS A 50 -21.38 2.28 -7.19
N GLY A 51 -21.06 3.36 -7.91
CA GLY A 51 -21.53 3.59 -9.28
C GLY A 51 -20.57 3.14 -10.37
N ASP A 52 -19.42 2.57 -10.02
CA ASP A 52 -18.41 2.19 -11.02
C ASP A 52 -18.84 0.94 -11.80
N LYS A 53 -18.55 0.92 -13.10
CA LYS A 53 -18.88 -0.21 -13.99
C LYS A 53 -17.84 -1.32 -13.98
N PHE A 54 -16.60 -1.03 -13.58
CA PHE A 54 -15.47 -1.95 -13.76
C PHE A 54 -14.89 -2.43 -12.42
N SER A 55 -14.68 -1.53 -11.46
CA SER A 55 -14.21 -1.87 -10.13
C SER A 55 -14.80 -0.90 -9.12
N HIS A 56 -15.44 -1.41 -8.07
CA HIS A 56 -15.93 -0.54 -7.01
C HIS A 56 -14.83 -0.05 -6.07
N TRP A 57 -13.73 -0.79 -5.94
CA TRP A 57 -12.60 -0.39 -5.10
C TRP A 57 -11.46 0.18 -5.95
N HIS A 58 -10.85 1.26 -5.45
CA HIS A 58 -9.78 1.99 -6.13
C HIS A 58 -8.57 2.20 -5.21
N THR A 59 -7.36 2.01 -5.75
CA THR A 59 -6.09 2.18 -5.03
C THR A 59 -5.47 3.55 -5.33
N PHE A 60 -6.11 4.62 -4.87
CA PHE A 60 -5.62 5.98 -5.09
C PHE A 60 -4.46 6.36 -4.17
N ASP A 61 -4.55 5.96 -2.90
CA ASP A 61 -3.56 6.29 -1.89
C ASP A 61 -2.36 5.35 -1.98
N GLN A 62 -1.16 5.92 -1.99
CA GLN A 62 0.09 5.19 -2.17
C GLN A 62 1.17 5.69 -1.22
N LEU A 63 1.92 4.76 -0.64
CA LEU A 63 3.21 5.02 -0.02
C LEU A 63 4.30 4.66 -1.03
N ILE A 64 5.26 5.56 -1.25
CA ILE A 64 6.43 5.30 -2.10
C ILE A 64 7.68 5.58 -1.29
N VAL A 65 8.62 4.63 -1.24
CA VAL A 65 9.83 4.73 -0.41
C VAL A 65 11.11 4.63 -1.22
N SER A 66 12.19 5.19 -0.68
CA SER A 66 13.52 5.05 -1.26
C SER A 66 14.07 3.64 -1.09
N SER A 67 15.06 3.25 -1.90
CA SER A 67 15.78 1.99 -1.72
C SER A 67 16.43 1.87 -0.34
N ALA A 68 16.82 2.99 0.29
CA ALA A 68 17.44 2.98 1.61
C ALA A 68 16.47 2.50 2.71
N LEU A 69 15.19 2.91 2.63
CA LEU A 69 14.13 2.40 3.50
C LEU A 69 13.72 0.97 3.12
N LEU A 70 13.74 0.63 1.83
CA LEU A 70 13.37 -0.73 1.40
C LEU A 70 14.34 -1.81 1.92
N PHE A 71 15.63 -1.47 1.98
CA PHE A 71 16.71 -2.40 2.31
C PHE A 71 17.36 -2.14 3.67
N GLY A 72 16.79 -1.29 4.53
CA GLY A 72 17.31 -1.08 5.88
C GLY A 72 18.60 -0.24 5.97
N ARG A 73 19.08 0.33 4.85
CA ARG A 73 20.35 1.07 4.79
C ARG A 73 20.32 2.41 5.51
N SER A 74 19.12 2.86 5.89
CA SER A 74 18.89 4.08 6.69
C SER A 74 18.82 3.83 8.19
N GLY A 75 19.01 2.58 8.65
CA GLY A 75 18.70 2.15 10.01
C GLY A 75 17.21 1.83 10.23
N TRP A 76 16.36 2.10 9.23
CA TRP A 76 14.95 1.75 9.20
C TRP A 76 14.61 0.95 7.94
N ARG A 77 13.70 -0.01 8.09
CA ARG A 77 13.23 -0.89 7.02
C ARG A 77 11.71 -0.87 6.91
N LEU A 78 11.19 -0.73 5.69
CA LEU A 78 9.76 -0.92 5.43
C LEU A 78 9.36 -2.38 5.66
N SER A 79 8.37 -2.58 6.54
CA SER A 79 7.69 -3.85 6.72
C SER A 79 6.56 -3.94 5.70
N GLU A 80 6.82 -4.66 4.61
CA GLU A 80 5.85 -4.80 3.52
C GLU A 80 4.59 -5.51 3.96
N GLU A 81 4.72 -6.52 4.83
CA GLU A 81 3.60 -7.31 5.35
C GLU A 81 2.61 -6.46 6.14
N GLN A 82 3.12 -5.50 6.93
CA GLN A 82 2.30 -4.63 7.78
C GLN A 82 1.93 -3.29 7.11
N THR A 83 2.48 -3.02 5.93
CA THR A 83 2.08 -1.87 5.10
C THR A 83 0.83 -2.26 4.32
N ARG A 84 -0.31 -1.62 4.56
CA ARG A 84 -1.61 -2.04 4.00
C ARG A 84 -2.61 -0.89 3.99
N VAL A 85 -3.73 -1.06 3.32
CA VAL A 85 -4.93 -0.25 3.62
C VAL A 85 -5.46 -0.68 4.98
N SER A 86 -5.86 0.28 5.81
CA SER A 86 -6.43 -0.02 7.12
C SER A 86 -7.77 -0.72 6.97
N ALA A 87 -7.82 -2.02 7.29
CA ALA A 87 -9.07 -2.67 7.66
C ALA A 87 -9.39 -2.24 9.10
N LEU A 88 -10.01 -1.06 9.28
CA LEU A 88 -10.47 -0.64 10.60
C LEU A 88 -11.40 -1.72 11.15
N PRO A 89 -11.03 -2.44 12.24
CA PRO A 89 -11.94 -3.37 12.87
C PRO A 89 -12.97 -2.50 13.58
N ARG A 90 -14.20 -2.47 13.05
CA ARG A 90 -15.34 -1.63 13.47
C ARG A 90 -15.36 -0.21 12.88
N LEU A 91 -15.78 -0.14 11.63
CA LEU A 91 -16.86 0.78 11.23
C LEU A 91 -18.25 0.13 11.45
N GLU A 92 -18.33 -0.87 12.33
CA GLU A 92 -19.56 -1.57 12.71
C GLU A 92 -20.30 -0.85 13.85
N ASP A 93 -19.66 0.12 14.50
CA ASP A 93 -20.37 1.06 15.37
C ASP A 93 -20.59 2.35 14.59
N ASP A 94 -21.74 2.36 13.91
CA ASP A 94 -22.22 3.25 12.86
C ASP A 94 -22.41 4.72 13.30
N ARG A 95 -21.63 5.21 14.27
CA ARG A 95 -21.92 6.44 15.01
C ARG A 95 -20.75 7.39 15.28
N GLN A 96 -19.50 7.09 14.91
CA GLN A 96 -18.38 7.97 15.33
C GLN A 96 -17.25 8.24 14.32
N LEU A 97 -17.34 7.78 13.08
CA LEU A 97 -16.70 8.53 11.99
C LEU A 97 -17.82 9.36 11.35
N PRO A 98 -17.62 10.65 11.11
CA PRO A 98 -18.60 11.42 10.35
C PRO A 98 -18.65 10.80 8.97
N HIS A 99 -19.65 9.92 8.76
CA HIS A 99 -20.11 9.50 7.45
C HIS A 99 -20.27 10.80 6.64
N GLY A 100 -19.32 11.05 5.72
CA GLY A 100 -19.26 12.27 4.90
C GLY A 100 -18.02 13.18 5.04
N LEU A 101 -17.07 12.92 5.95
CA LEU A 101 -15.85 13.76 6.08
C LEU A 101 -14.62 13.19 5.35
N PHE A 102 -14.52 11.87 5.26
CA PHE A 102 -13.48 11.18 4.49
C PHE A 102 -14.12 10.05 3.69
N ASP A 103 -13.88 10.05 2.39
CA ASP A 103 -14.35 9.05 1.44
C ASP A 103 -13.30 7.95 1.15
N HIS A 104 -12.09 8.11 1.69
CA HIS A 104 -10.98 7.17 1.58
C HIS A 104 -10.64 6.52 2.94
N LEU A 105 -10.32 5.23 2.91
CA LEU A 105 -9.67 4.50 4.00
C LEU A 105 -8.19 4.93 4.11
N PRO A 106 -7.66 5.07 5.33
CA PRO A 106 -6.25 5.39 5.51
C PRO A 106 -5.36 4.24 5.06
N ILE A 107 -4.19 4.58 4.51
CA ILE A 107 -3.10 3.63 4.32
C ILE A 107 -2.17 3.65 5.53
N ILE A 108 -1.70 2.46 5.92
CA ILE A 108 -0.76 2.24 7.01
C ILE A 108 0.58 1.87 6.39
N GLY A 109 1.63 2.59 6.75
CA GLY A 109 3.02 2.21 6.49
C GLY A 109 3.70 1.82 7.79
N HIS A 110 4.34 0.65 7.82
CA HIS A 110 5.07 0.18 9.01
C HIS A 110 6.58 0.19 8.76
N LEU A 111 7.33 0.87 9.63
CA LEU A 111 8.79 0.94 9.59
C LEU A 111 9.37 0.27 10.83
N GLU A 112 10.27 -0.68 10.61
CA GLU A 112 11.02 -1.38 11.66
C GLU A 112 12.42 -0.80 11.77
N ARG A 113 12.91 -0.63 13.01
CA ARG A 113 14.32 -0.29 13.22
C ARG A 113 15.16 -1.53 12.95
N VAL A 114 16.22 -1.37 12.16
CA VAL A 114 17.17 -2.45 11.89
C VAL A 114 18.24 -2.38 12.98
N SER A 115 18.19 -3.33 13.92
CA SER A 115 19.27 -3.52 14.91
C SER A 115 20.55 -3.90 14.16
N SER A 116 21.64 -3.21 14.50
CA SER A 116 23.00 -3.51 14.00
C SER A 116 23.56 -4.76 14.65
#